data_AF-A0A7S4CE10-F1
#
_entry.id   AF-A0A7S4CE10-F1
#
_cell.length_a   1.000
_cell.length_b   1.000
_cell.length_c   1.000
_cell.angle_alpha   90.00
_cell.angle_beta   90.00
_cell.angle_gamma   90.00
#
_symmetry.space_group_name_H-M   'P 1'
#
loop_
_entity.id
_entity.type
_entity.pdbx_description
1 polymer ?
#
loop_
_entity_poly.entity_id
_entity_poly.type
_entity_poly.pdbx_seq_one_letter_code
_entity_poly.pdbx_strand_id
1 'polypeptide(L)'
;EVNRTVIIIPTTFVWLSFAMNAFCSLQRVGRNETVILALDAETHTFLRQNGMPVYMDPALSPTVAPGLDNVLYGKVGHSRMMCSKLAAVLNILLLGLNVLYCDSDIYVHQDPLAQYPALDLTFQFGGMGDPKMAGAKNYGSLACFP
;
A
#
# COMPACT_ATOMS: atom_id res chain seq x y z
N GLU A 1 -4.37 5.23 21.53
CA GLU A 1 -5.28 5.31 20.36
C GLU A 1 -4.94 4.35 19.21
N VAL A 2 -4.28 3.21 19.48
CA VAL A 2 -3.95 2.18 18.48
C VAL A 2 -5.20 1.46 17.92
N ASN A 3 -6.36 1.63 18.57
CA ASN A 3 -7.59 0.85 18.37
C ASN A 3 -8.35 1.09 17.04
N ARG A 4 -7.77 1.85 16.10
CA ARG A 4 -8.37 2.14 14.77
C ARG A 4 -7.35 2.11 13.63
N THR A 5 -6.23 1.43 13.80
CA THR A 5 -5.18 1.38 12.77
C THR A 5 -5.28 0.10 11.95
N VAL A 6 -5.33 0.22 10.63
CA VAL A 6 -5.21 -0.89 9.68
C VAL A 6 -3.84 -0.82 9.02
N ILE A 7 -3.17 -1.96 8.94
CA ILE A 7 -1.91 -2.08 8.22
C ILE A 7 -2.20 -2.59 6.82
N ILE A 8 -1.66 -1.95 5.80
CA ILE A 8 -1.93 -2.29 4.40
C ILE A 8 -0.64 -2.69 3.71
N ILE A 9 -0.67 -3.84 3.05
CA ILE A 9 0.41 -4.32 2.17
C ILE A 9 -0.09 -4.36 0.73
N PRO A 10 0.36 -3.46 -0.17
CA PRO A 10 0.01 -3.47 -1.58
C PRO A 10 0.77 -4.59 -2.30
N THR A 11 0.11 -5.37 -3.15
CA THR A 11 0.81 -6.37 -3.97
C THR A 11 0.11 -6.65 -5.29
N THR A 12 0.92 -7.03 -6.28
CA THR A 12 0.49 -7.75 -7.48
C THR A 12 0.93 -9.20 -7.40
N PHE A 13 0.51 -10.01 -8.38
CA PHE A 13 0.70 -11.47 -8.31
C PHE A 13 2.19 -11.86 -8.31
N VAL A 14 3.00 -11.11 -9.06
CA VAL A 14 4.45 -11.34 -9.18
C VAL A 14 5.22 -11.03 -7.88
N TRP A 15 4.67 -10.21 -6.99
CA TRP A 15 5.28 -9.85 -5.69
C TRP A 15 4.65 -10.59 -4.50
N LEU A 16 3.75 -11.54 -4.77
CA LEU A 16 2.95 -12.20 -3.76
C LEU A 16 3.80 -12.91 -2.70
N SER A 17 4.90 -13.55 -3.07
CA SER A 17 5.80 -14.21 -2.11
C SER A 17 6.41 -13.24 -1.10
N PHE A 18 6.80 -12.03 -1.55
CA PHE A 18 7.28 -10.97 -0.67
C PHE A 18 6.18 -10.46 0.24
N ALA A 19 5.00 -10.17 -0.33
CA ALA A 19 3.86 -9.73 0.45
C ALA A 19 3.45 -10.74 1.53
N MET A 20 3.52 -12.05 1.24
CA MET A 20 3.27 -13.10 2.23
C MET A 20 4.32 -13.13 3.34
N ASN A 21 5.60 -12.88 3.01
CA ASN A 21 6.65 -12.74 4.03
C ASN A 21 6.39 -11.54 4.95
N ALA A 22 6.06 -10.38 4.38
CA ALA A 22 5.70 -9.17 5.13
C ALA A 22 4.48 -9.42 6.02
N PHE A 23 3.40 -9.98 5.45
CA PHE A 23 2.17 -10.32 6.17
C PHE A 23 2.45 -11.25 7.36
N CYS A 24 3.15 -12.36 7.12
CA CYS A 24 3.50 -13.31 8.17
C CYS A 24 4.39 -12.67 9.27
N SER A 25 5.30 -11.77 8.90
CA SER A 25 6.12 -11.07 9.89
C SER A 25 5.29 -10.15 10.80
N LEU A 26 4.26 -9.49 10.25
CA LEU A 26 3.31 -8.68 11.02
C LEU A 26 2.43 -9.54 11.96
N GLN A 27 1.97 -10.70 11.49
CA GLN A 27 1.22 -11.63 12.33
C GLN A 27 2.07 -12.10 13.54
N ARG A 28 3.37 -12.36 13.33
CA ARG A 28 4.29 -12.78 14.41
C ARG A 28 4.47 -11.72 15.51
N VAL A 29 4.37 -10.44 15.17
CA VAL A 29 4.42 -9.33 16.14
C VAL A 29 3.03 -8.92 16.64
N GLY A 30 2.00 -9.73 16.39
CA GLY A 30 0.65 -9.56 16.94
C GLY A 30 -0.22 -8.53 16.20
N ARG A 31 0.10 -8.19 14.94
CA ARG A 31 -0.66 -7.23 14.14
C ARG A 31 -1.63 -7.92 13.19
N ASN A 32 -2.74 -8.38 13.74
CA ASN A 32 -3.79 -9.10 13.00
C ASN A 32 -4.67 -8.15 12.17
N GLU A 33 -4.61 -6.84 12.45
CA GLU A 33 -5.29 -5.77 11.69
C GLU A 33 -4.58 -5.47 10.35
N THR A 34 -3.97 -6.49 9.75
CA THR A 34 -3.23 -6.40 8.48
C THR A 34 -4.12 -6.85 7.32
N VAL A 35 -4.19 -6.04 6.27
CA VAL A 35 -4.94 -6.30 5.05
C VAL A 35 -3.99 -6.21 3.85
N ILE A 36 -4.11 -7.15 2.91
CA ILE A 36 -3.39 -7.10 1.65
C ILE A 36 -4.23 -6.28 0.65
N LEU A 37 -3.66 -5.21 0.12
CA LEU A 37 -4.24 -4.44 -0.99
C LEU A 37 -3.83 -5.10 -2.31
N ALA A 38 -4.76 -5.81 -2.93
CA ALA A 38 -4.56 -6.38 -4.25
C ALA A 38 -4.64 -5.29 -5.33
N LEU A 39 -3.60 -5.18 -6.14
CA LEU A 39 -3.49 -4.19 -7.22
C LEU A 39 -3.94 -4.74 -8.58
N ASP A 40 -4.24 -6.04 -8.66
CA ASP A 40 -4.78 -6.72 -9.83
C ASP A 40 -5.80 -7.80 -9.43
N ALA A 41 -6.66 -8.18 -10.37
CA ALA A 41 -7.74 -9.14 -10.13
C ALA A 41 -7.25 -10.57 -9.86
N GLU A 42 -6.10 -10.96 -10.42
CA GLU A 42 -5.51 -12.28 -10.24
C GLU A 42 -5.10 -12.46 -8.77
N THR A 43 -4.37 -11.48 -8.22
CA THR A 43 -3.97 -11.40 -6.81
C THR A 43 -5.16 -11.41 -5.89
N HIS A 44 -6.17 -10.58 -6.16
CA HIS A 44 -7.37 -10.50 -5.33
C HIS A 44 -8.10 -11.85 -5.29
N THR A 45 -8.25 -12.50 -6.45
CA THR A 45 -8.93 -13.80 -6.56
C THR A 45 -8.16 -14.88 -5.81
N PHE A 46 -6.84 -14.96 -6.02
CA PHE A 46 -5.98 -15.92 -5.33
C PHE A 46 -6.06 -15.76 -3.80
N LEU A 47 -5.85 -14.54 -3.29
CA LEU A 47 -5.88 -14.28 -1.85
C LEU A 47 -7.24 -14.56 -1.23
N ARG A 48 -8.34 -14.18 -1.90
CA ARG A 48 -9.70 -14.45 -1.43
C ARG A 48 -9.98 -15.95 -1.37
N GLN A 49 -9.56 -16.72 -2.38
CA GLN A 49 -9.73 -18.18 -2.40
C GLN A 49 -8.94 -18.87 -1.29
N ASN A 50 -7.82 -18.30 -0.87
CA ASN A 50 -6.99 -18.80 0.23
C ASN A 50 -7.38 -18.23 1.61
N GLY A 51 -8.52 -17.53 1.72
CA GLY A 51 -9.03 -17.02 3.00
C GLY A 51 -8.22 -15.87 3.61
N MET A 52 -7.42 -15.17 2.81
CA MET A 52 -6.58 -14.06 3.28
C MET A 52 -7.39 -12.76 3.40
N PRO A 53 -7.08 -11.88 4.37
CA PRO A 53 -7.68 -10.56 4.47
C PRO A 53 -7.21 -9.69 3.30
N VAL A 54 -8.05 -9.55 2.29
CA VAL A 54 -7.74 -8.85 1.05
C VAL A 54 -8.75 -7.75 0.73
N TYR A 55 -8.25 -6.61 0.31
CA TYR A 55 -9.01 -5.50 -0.24
C TYR A 55 -8.53 -5.22 -1.66
N MET A 56 -9.47 -4.93 -2.56
CA MET A 56 -9.19 -4.40 -3.88
C MET A 56 -10.09 -3.19 -4.05
N ASP A 57 -9.50 -2.04 -4.31
CA ASP A 57 -10.29 -0.83 -4.54
C ASP A 57 -11.05 -0.97 -5.88
N PRO A 58 -12.38 -0.79 -5.92
CA PRO A 58 -13.18 -0.88 -7.15
C PRO A 58 -12.69 0.06 -8.27
N ALA A 59 -12.08 1.19 -7.93
CA ALA A 59 -11.47 2.11 -8.88
C ALA A 59 -10.23 1.51 -9.58
N LEU A 60 -9.67 0.42 -9.06
CA LEU A 60 -8.55 -0.34 -9.63
C LEU A 60 -8.97 -1.36 -10.68
N SER A 61 -10.27 -1.47 -10.98
CA SER A 61 -10.76 -2.37 -12.03
C SER A 61 -10.00 -2.14 -13.34
N PRO A 62 -9.53 -3.21 -14.03
CA PRO A 62 -8.42 -3.13 -14.95
C PRO A 62 -8.83 -2.41 -16.23
N THR A 63 -8.54 -1.12 -16.31
CA THR A 63 -8.56 -0.37 -17.59
C THR A 63 -7.21 -0.40 -18.29
N VAL A 64 -6.19 -1.05 -17.72
CA VAL A 64 -4.86 -1.18 -18.34
C VAL A 64 -4.66 -2.63 -18.74
N ALA A 65 -4.68 -2.88 -20.05
CA ALA A 65 -4.43 -4.19 -20.65
C ALA A 65 -3.07 -4.75 -20.20
N PRO A 66 -2.95 -6.08 -20.02
CA PRO A 66 -1.73 -6.72 -19.60
C PRO A 66 -0.67 -6.59 -20.70
N GLY A 67 0.35 -5.80 -20.42
CA GLY A 67 1.51 -5.62 -21.28
C GLY A 67 2.69 -5.16 -20.42
N LEU A 68 3.82 -5.88 -20.51
CA LEU A 68 5.01 -5.66 -19.70
C LEU A 68 5.51 -4.21 -19.79
N ASP A 69 5.30 -3.55 -20.93
CA ASP A 69 5.72 -2.18 -21.21
C ASP A 69 4.95 -1.11 -20.43
N ASN A 70 3.76 -1.42 -19.90
CA ASN A 70 2.97 -0.46 -19.12
C ASN A 70 3.34 -0.46 -17.63
N VAL A 71 4.08 -1.47 -17.16
CA VAL A 71 4.41 -1.66 -15.73
C VAL A 71 5.79 -1.10 -15.37
N LEU A 72 6.59 -0.72 -16.37
CA LEU A 72 7.92 -0.14 -16.17
C LEU A 72 7.84 1.26 -15.54
N TYR A 73 8.80 1.55 -14.67
CA TYR A 73 8.96 2.87 -14.04
C TYR A 73 8.97 3.99 -15.10
N GLY A 74 8.18 5.04 -14.88
CA GLY A 74 8.04 6.17 -15.82
C GLY A 74 7.02 5.97 -16.94
N LYS A 75 6.29 4.84 -16.97
CA LYS A 75 5.18 4.60 -17.91
C LYS A 75 3.83 4.87 -17.25
N VAL A 76 2.81 5.12 -18.08
CA VAL A 76 1.47 5.52 -17.63
C VAL A 76 0.84 4.48 -16.71
N GLY A 77 1.06 3.18 -16.97
CA GLY A 77 0.54 2.12 -16.10
C GLY A 77 1.20 2.11 -14.72
N HIS A 78 2.52 2.34 -14.62
CA HIS A 78 3.21 2.50 -13.34
C HIS A 78 2.69 3.71 -12.55
N SER A 79 2.53 4.87 -13.20
CA SER A 79 1.98 6.06 -12.53
C SER A 79 0.54 5.85 -12.07
N ARG A 80 -0.30 5.17 -12.86
CA ARG A 80 -1.66 4.80 -12.45
C ARG A 80 -1.65 3.87 -11.26
N MET A 81 -0.82 2.83 -11.26
CA MET A 81 -0.65 1.91 -10.12
C MET A 81 -0.19 2.64 -8.84
N MET A 82 0.67 3.67 -8.96
CA MET A 82 1.06 4.51 -7.83
C MET A 82 -0.07 5.42 -7.33
N CYS A 83 -0.84 6.05 -8.24
CA CYS A 83 -2.05 6.81 -7.86
C CYS A 83 -3.08 5.91 -7.15
N SER A 84 -3.27 4.71 -7.68
CA SER A 84 -4.15 3.66 -7.16
C SER A 84 -3.83 3.24 -5.74
N LYS A 85 -2.53 3.08 -5.42
CA LYS A 85 -2.07 2.81 -4.05
C LYS A 85 -2.50 3.92 -3.08
N LEU A 86 -2.39 5.19 -3.49
CA LEU A 86 -2.79 6.34 -2.67
C LEU A 86 -4.31 6.49 -2.55
N ALA A 87 -5.06 6.21 -3.61
CA ALA A 87 -6.52 6.24 -3.60
C ALA A 87 -7.11 5.23 -2.61
N ALA A 88 -6.59 4.00 -2.61
CA ALA A 88 -6.98 2.98 -1.64
C ALA A 88 -6.71 3.40 -0.18
N VAL A 89 -5.54 4.02 0.08
CA VAL A 89 -5.22 4.57 1.40
C VAL A 89 -6.20 5.67 1.79
N LEU A 90 -6.48 6.61 0.88
CA LEU A 90 -7.42 7.71 1.12
C LEU A 90 -8.83 7.19 1.45
N ASN A 91 -9.32 6.19 0.72
CA ASN A 91 -10.63 5.58 0.98
C ASN A 91 -10.72 5.01 2.40
N ILE A 92 -9.65 4.42 2.91
CA ILE A 92 -9.61 3.87 4.28
C ILE A 92 -9.52 4.98 5.32
N LEU A 93 -8.74 6.03 5.05
CA LEU A 93 -8.68 7.22 5.91
C LEU A 93 -10.04 7.91 6.02
N LEU A 94 -10.80 8.00 4.92
CA LEU A 94 -12.14 8.58 4.89
C LEU A 94 -13.17 7.78 5.73
N LEU A 95 -12.89 6.51 6.03
CA LEU A 95 -13.70 5.71 6.96
C LEU A 95 -13.39 6.04 8.44
N GLY A 96 -12.48 6.97 8.72
CA GLY A 96 -12.06 7.34 10.07
C GLY A 96 -11.08 6.34 10.70
N LEU A 97 -10.42 5.54 9.88
CA LEU A 97 -9.38 4.60 10.27
C LEU A 97 -8.00 5.23 10.05
N ASN A 98 -7.04 4.91 10.91
CA ASN A 98 -5.63 5.19 10.69
C ASN A 98 -5.05 4.12 9.77
N VAL A 99 -4.09 4.50 8.94
CA VAL A 99 -3.44 3.59 7.99
C VAL A 99 -1.94 3.58 8.23
N LEU A 100 -1.39 2.39 8.45
CA LEU A 100 0.04 2.13 8.26
C LEU A 100 0.24 1.48 6.90
N TYR A 101 0.84 2.21 5.97
CA TYR A 101 1.17 1.69 4.66
C TYR A 101 2.57 1.06 4.67
N CYS A 102 2.66 -0.20 4.25
CA CYS A 102 3.89 -0.96 4.19
C CYS A 102 4.09 -1.50 2.79
N ASP A 103 5.23 -1.25 2.15
CA ASP A 103 5.54 -1.93 0.88
C ASP A 103 5.67 -3.45 1.09
N SER A 104 5.51 -4.23 0.02
CA SER A 104 5.49 -5.70 0.09
C SER A 104 6.86 -6.34 0.32
N ASP A 105 7.95 -5.61 0.12
CA ASP A 105 9.33 -6.09 0.20
C ASP A 105 9.99 -5.84 1.57
N ILE A 106 9.19 -5.59 2.61
CA ILE A 106 9.67 -5.39 3.98
C ILE A 106 9.62 -6.68 4.82
N TYR A 107 10.35 -6.67 5.93
CA TYR A 107 10.23 -7.65 6.99
C TYR A 107 10.15 -6.96 8.35
N VAL A 108 9.19 -7.37 9.18
CA VAL A 108 8.92 -6.73 10.48
C VAL A 108 9.45 -7.61 11.62
N HIS A 109 10.46 -7.10 12.34
CA HIS A 109 11.06 -7.78 13.49
C HIS A 109 10.39 -7.45 14.82
N GLN A 110 9.82 -6.25 14.94
CA GLN A 110 9.21 -5.73 16.16
C GLN A 110 7.92 -5.01 15.79
N ASP A 111 7.03 -4.87 16.76
CA ASP A 111 5.77 -4.15 16.57
C ASP A 111 6.03 -2.71 16.09
N PRO A 112 5.64 -2.36 14.85
CA PRO A 112 5.92 -1.05 14.29
C PRO A 112 5.10 0.04 14.98
N LEU A 113 3.94 -0.28 15.56
CA LEU A 113 3.09 0.72 16.21
C LEU A 113 3.53 1.00 17.65
N ALA A 114 4.31 0.11 18.27
CA ALA A 114 4.91 0.37 19.58
C ALA A 114 5.92 1.54 19.54
N GLN A 115 6.52 1.79 18.37
CA GLN A 115 7.51 2.85 18.18
C GLN A 115 6.88 4.24 17.91
N TYR A 116 5.58 4.30 17.58
CA TYR A 116 4.88 5.54 17.24
C TYR A 116 3.56 5.71 18.03
N PRO A 117 3.62 5.91 19.36
CA PRO A 117 2.46 5.85 20.24
C PRO A 117 1.47 7.04 20.13
N ALA A 118 1.85 8.13 19.46
CA ALA A 118 1.01 9.30 19.22
C ALA A 118 1.40 9.95 17.89
N LEU A 119 0.74 9.56 16.80
CA LEU A 119 0.89 10.21 15.50
C LEU A 119 -0.24 11.24 15.36
N ASP A 120 0.11 12.51 15.61
CA ASP A 120 -0.64 13.62 15.05
C ASP A 120 -0.50 13.54 13.53
N LEU A 121 -1.62 13.37 12.83
CA LEU A 121 -1.74 12.93 11.42
C LEU A 121 -1.14 13.95 10.43
N THR A 122 0.18 14.01 10.38
CA THR A 122 0.94 14.58 9.27
C THR A 122 1.52 13.40 8.50
N PHE A 123 1.34 13.31 7.18
CA PHE A 123 1.93 12.24 6.37
C PHE A 123 3.43 12.13 6.64
N GLN A 124 3.84 11.15 7.45
CA GLN A 124 5.25 10.90 7.73
C GLN A 124 5.82 10.00 6.63
N PHE A 125 6.40 10.62 5.61
CA PHE A 125 7.23 9.93 4.65
C PHE A 125 8.59 9.65 5.31
N GLY A 126 8.81 8.42 5.78
CA GLY A 126 10.07 7.99 6.39
C GLY A 126 11.33 8.11 5.51
N GLY A 127 11.19 8.52 4.23
CA GLY A 127 12.29 8.69 3.27
C GLY A 127 12.68 10.15 2.97
N MET A 128 12.04 11.15 3.58
CA MET A 128 12.21 12.57 3.20
C MET A 128 13.30 13.32 3.98
N GLY A 129 14.07 12.62 4.83
CA GLY A 129 15.18 13.21 5.60
C GLY A 129 16.46 13.41 4.79
N ASP A 130 16.54 12.89 3.57
CA ASP A 130 17.71 12.99 2.71
C ASP A 130 17.52 14.09 1.65
N PRO A 131 18.18 15.25 1.76
CA PRO A 131 17.99 16.38 0.83
C PRO A 131 18.38 16.05 -0.62
N LYS A 132 19.01 14.90 -0.87
CA LYS A 132 19.29 14.38 -2.22
C LYS A 132 18.06 13.73 -2.89
N MET A 133 17.06 13.34 -2.12
CA MET A 133 15.77 12.81 -2.61
C MET A 133 14.70 13.90 -2.72
N ALA A 134 14.97 15.11 -2.20
CA ALA A 134 14.10 16.28 -2.30
C ALA A 134 14.15 16.90 -3.72
N GLY A 135 13.89 16.09 -4.74
CA GLY A 135 13.57 16.53 -6.10
C GLY A 135 12.15 17.09 -6.19
N ALA A 136 11.71 17.86 -5.18
CA ALA A 136 10.45 18.60 -5.21
C ALA A 136 10.56 19.78 -6.19
N LYS A 137 10.65 19.45 -7.48
CA LYS A 137 10.19 20.35 -8.53
C LYS A 137 8.68 20.20 -8.58
N ASN A 138 7.98 21.18 -8.02
CA ASN A 138 6.62 21.58 -8.35
C ASN A 138 5.82 20.52 -9.14
N TYR A 139 5.32 19.47 -8.47
CA TYR A 139 4.18 18.74 -8.98
C TYR A 139 2.94 19.60 -8.70
N GLY A 140 2.81 20.67 -9.49
CA GLY A 140 1.51 21.25 -9.76
C GLY A 140 0.62 20.18 -10.37
N SER A 141 -0.61 20.10 -9.87
CA SER A 141 -1.63 19.11 -10.23
C SER A 141 -1.36 17.70 -9.73
N LEU A 142 -2.13 17.31 -8.70
CA LEU A 142 -2.56 15.92 -8.51
C LEU A 142 -3.30 15.48 -9.78
N ALA A 143 -2.56 15.07 -10.81
CA ALA A 143 -3.09 14.51 -12.05
C ALA A 143 -3.50 13.02 -11.86
N CYS A 144 -4.03 12.67 -10.68
CA CYS A 144 -4.55 11.33 -10.38
C CYS A 144 -6.09 11.29 -10.34
N PHE A 145 -6.78 12.43 -10.49
CA PHE A 145 -8.24 12.49 -10.53
C PHE A 145 -8.71 13.38 -11.70
N PRO A 146 -9.69 12.96 -12.52
CA PRO A 146 -10.51 13.89 -13.29
C PRO A 146 -11.44 14.70 -12.38
#